data_AF-A0A4Q0Y665-F1
#
_entry.id   AF-A0A4Q0Y665-F1
#
_cell.length_a   1.000
_cell.length_b   1.000
_cell.length_c   1.000
_cell.angle_alpha   90.00
_cell.angle_beta   90.00
_cell.angle_gamma   90.00
#
_symmetry.space_group_name_H-M   'P 1'
#
loop_
_entity.id
_entity.type
_entity.pdbx_description
1 polymer ?
#
loop_
_entity_poly.entity_id
_entity_poly.type
_entity_poly.pdbx_seq_one_letter_code
_entity_poly.pdbx_strand_id
1 'polypeptide(L)'
;MGNEKSIINGALNANGQVWILNSNGVLFGNNAKINTAGLLATTKNLSDNDFNSGNYNFKGSSTESVINLGEIDISDSGYATLLANTVSNEGTIKAVRGSVRLIGADEVSINLNGNSIVDLTVNKGVLDSLVENKGAIYADGGKIYLTTNAVDELLKGVVNNEGIIEANSLDGVTGFVELFAHGGEAKISGAIRAKEGFVETSGKDFTFNDAKIEAGEWLIDPVNVTIDDGLATAIENQLGSGDVTIETDQSDYSDVDTSNNESGSEGNIYVNSDITWTSGNILLLGAHNDIFINATIDGSAGNAKLILGYGQSEA
;
A
#
# COMPACT_ATOMS: atom_id res chain seq x y z
N MET A 1 20.65 5.92 24.57
CA MET A 1 19.20 5.88 24.34
C MET A 1 18.50 6.43 25.57
N GLY A 2 17.58 7.38 25.41
CA GLY A 2 16.61 7.74 26.45
C GLY A 2 15.42 6.78 26.43
N ASN A 3 14.53 6.87 27.43
CA ASN A 3 13.34 6.00 27.55
C ASN A 3 12.05 6.74 27.18
N GLU A 4 12.17 7.84 26.43
CA GLU A 4 11.07 8.75 26.11
C GLU A 4 10.75 8.74 24.62
N LYS A 5 9.45 8.83 24.32
CA LYS A 5 8.88 8.99 22.98
C LYS A 5 9.28 10.35 22.39
N SER A 6 9.56 10.40 21.10
CA SER A 6 9.73 11.67 20.39
C SER A 6 8.35 12.28 20.16
N ILE A 7 8.05 13.41 20.82
CA ILE A 7 6.80 14.16 20.62
C ILE A 7 7.12 15.48 19.91
N ILE A 8 6.61 15.63 18.69
CA ILE A 8 6.83 16.80 17.84
C ILE A 8 5.49 17.51 17.69
N ASN A 9 5.32 18.60 18.43
CA ASN A 9 4.08 19.40 18.46
C ASN A 9 4.23 20.78 17.78
N GLY A 10 5.41 21.06 17.22
CA GLY A 10 5.73 22.34 16.58
C GLY A 10 6.20 22.17 15.15
N ALA A 11 7.10 23.04 14.69
CA ALA A 11 7.62 22.98 13.34
C ALA A 11 8.98 22.28 13.27
N LEU A 12 9.18 21.46 12.23
CA LEU A 12 10.47 20.90 11.84
C LEU A 12 10.73 21.30 10.38
N ASN A 13 11.75 22.12 10.13
CA ASN A 13 12.04 22.63 8.80
C ASN A 13 13.47 22.26 8.39
N ALA A 14 13.63 21.68 7.21
CA ALA A 14 14.93 21.39 6.62
C ALA A 14 14.88 21.51 5.09
N ASN A 15 15.94 22.03 4.48
CA ASN A 15 16.13 21.97 3.03
C ASN A 15 16.67 20.60 2.56
N GLY A 16 17.08 19.75 3.50
CA GLY A 16 17.58 18.40 3.27
C GLY A 16 16.69 17.34 3.91
N GLN A 17 17.32 16.22 4.22
CA GLN A 17 16.64 15.06 4.81
C GLN A 17 16.70 15.12 6.34
N VAL A 18 15.63 14.70 7.01
CA VAL A 18 15.60 14.53 8.47
C VAL A 18 15.23 13.10 8.81
N TRP A 19 16.09 12.44 9.58
CA TRP A 19 15.86 11.09 10.07
C TRP A 19 15.65 11.10 11.58
N ILE A 20 14.57 10.47 12.03
CA ILE A 20 14.16 10.37 13.43
C ILE A 20 14.07 8.89 13.78
N LEU A 21 15.08 8.39 14.49
CA LEU A 21 15.14 7.01 14.96
C LEU A 21 14.90 7.01 16.47
N ASN A 22 13.77 6.48 16.92
CA ASN A 22 13.47 6.37 18.34
C ASN A 22 12.65 5.11 18.65
N SER A 23 13.29 4.12 19.27
CA SER A 23 12.65 2.86 19.67
C SER A 23 11.51 3.01 20.69
N ASN A 24 11.38 4.18 21.34
CA ASN A 24 10.26 4.48 22.24
C ASN A 24 9.05 5.12 21.51
N GLY A 25 9.10 5.22 20.17
CA GLY A 25 8.04 5.76 19.34
C GLY A 25 8.28 7.20 18.86
N VAL A 26 7.52 7.59 17.84
CA VAL A 26 7.50 8.95 17.28
C VAL A 26 6.05 9.38 17.12
N LEU A 27 5.71 10.57 17.63
CA LEU A 27 4.42 11.20 17.49
C LEU A 27 4.59 12.60 16.90
N PHE A 28 4.01 12.83 15.71
CA PHE A 28 3.75 14.16 15.19
C PHE A 28 2.34 14.57 15.63
N GLY A 29 2.22 15.49 16.59
CA GLY A 29 0.92 15.89 17.13
C GLY A 29 0.11 16.78 16.18
N ASN A 30 -1.15 17.08 16.52
CA ASN A 30 -2.08 17.81 15.64
C ASN A 30 -1.57 19.18 15.14
N ASN A 31 -0.68 19.84 15.90
CA ASN A 31 -0.11 21.13 15.55
C ASN A 31 1.26 21.02 14.86
N ALA A 32 1.74 19.79 14.62
CA ALA A 32 3.01 19.53 13.98
C ALA A 32 2.98 19.99 12.52
N LYS A 33 4.03 20.68 12.09
CA LYS A 33 4.27 21.05 10.69
C LYS A 33 5.67 20.65 10.30
N ILE A 34 5.80 19.64 9.46
CA ILE A 34 7.08 19.09 9.03
C ILE A 34 7.30 19.50 7.57
N ASN A 35 8.28 20.35 7.30
CA ASN A 35 8.61 20.81 5.95
C ASN A 35 10.05 20.40 5.63
N THR A 36 10.23 19.33 4.86
CA THR A 36 11.57 18.76 4.58
C THR A 36 11.72 18.33 3.14
N ALA A 37 12.95 18.09 2.66
CA ALA A 37 13.16 17.46 1.35
C ALA A 37 13.07 15.92 1.44
N GLY A 38 13.25 15.36 2.63
CA GLY A 38 13.00 13.94 2.89
C GLY A 38 12.82 13.70 4.38
N LEU A 39 11.90 12.80 4.73
CA LEU A 39 11.63 12.43 6.12
C LEU A 39 11.68 10.91 6.26
N LEU A 40 12.45 10.44 7.23
CA LEU A 40 12.38 9.06 7.72
C LEU A 40 12.10 9.11 9.22
N ALA A 41 10.98 8.56 9.66
CA ALA A 41 10.67 8.41 11.08
C ALA A 41 10.44 6.94 11.41
N THR A 42 11.17 6.42 12.39
CA THR A 42 11.14 4.99 12.68
C THR A 42 11.36 4.65 14.15
N THR A 43 10.79 3.52 14.57
CA THR A 43 11.14 2.86 15.84
C THR A 43 12.25 1.83 15.71
N LYS A 44 12.73 1.59 14.48
CA LYS A 44 13.86 0.69 14.19
C LYS A 44 15.19 1.43 14.35
N ASN A 45 16.24 0.65 14.57
CA ASN A 45 17.58 1.17 14.77
C ASN A 45 18.43 0.98 13.51
N LEU A 46 19.30 1.94 13.26
CA LEU A 46 20.40 1.85 12.31
C LEU A 46 21.70 1.99 13.10
N SER A 47 22.66 1.08 12.91
CA SER A 47 23.93 1.19 13.61
C SER A 47 24.82 2.27 12.97
N ASP A 48 25.69 2.90 13.75
CA ASP A 48 26.66 3.87 13.21
C ASP A 48 27.54 3.24 12.12
N ASN A 49 27.89 1.96 12.26
CA ASN A 49 28.69 1.26 11.26
C ASN A 49 27.93 1.05 9.95
N ASP A 50 26.66 0.66 10.05
CA ASP A 50 25.76 0.51 8.91
C ASP A 50 25.56 1.87 8.21
N PHE A 51 25.29 2.94 8.97
CA PHE A 51 25.18 4.29 8.44
C PHE A 51 26.46 4.77 7.73
N ASN A 52 27.62 4.62 8.37
CA ASN A 52 28.91 5.10 7.84
C ASN A 52 29.37 4.29 6.62
N SER A 53 28.88 3.06 6.45
CA SER A 53 29.16 2.22 5.27
C SER A 53 28.12 2.37 4.15
N GLY A 54 27.11 3.23 4.33
CA GLY A 54 26.01 3.39 3.37
C GLY A 54 25.07 2.19 3.31
N ASN A 55 25.12 1.30 4.31
CA ASN A 55 24.24 0.15 4.45
C ASN A 55 23.02 0.54 5.29
N TYR A 56 21.96 1.07 4.69
CA TYR A 56 20.78 1.52 5.46
C TYR A 56 19.83 0.37 5.79
N ASN A 57 20.30 -0.54 6.66
CA ASN A 57 19.50 -1.64 7.18
C ASN A 57 18.94 -1.30 8.57
N PHE A 58 17.65 -1.00 8.62
CA PHE A 58 16.91 -0.64 9.83
C PHE A 58 16.31 -1.87 10.47
N LYS A 59 16.61 -2.11 11.75
CA LYS A 59 16.13 -3.30 12.49
C LYS A 59 15.88 -3.03 13.96
N GLY A 60 14.99 -3.80 14.55
CA GLY A 60 14.77 -3.79 16.00
C GLY A 60 13.40 -4.32 16.39
N SER A 61 13.30 -4.79 17.63
CA SER A 61 12.09 -5.41 18.16
C SER A 61 11.16 -4.43 18.90
N SER A 62 11.24 -3.13 18.59
CA SER A 62 10.34 -2.16 19.21
C SER A 62 8.91 -2.41 18.76
N THR A 63 8.00 -2.48 19.73
CA THR A 63 6.55 -2.56 19.52
C THR A 63 5.87 -1.18 19.57
N GLU A 64 6.65 -0.10 19.71
CA GLU A 64 6.12 1.25 19.70
C GLU A 64 5.77 1.71 18.28
N SER A 65 4.97 2.76 18.21
CA SER A 65 4.37 3.24 16.97
C SER A 65 5.05 4.50 16.42
N VAL A 66 4.86 4.72 15.12
CA VAL A 66 5.03 6.03 14.48
C VAL A 66 3.64 6.54 14.10
N ILE A 67 3.25 7.69 14.66
CA ILE A 67 1.91 8.26 14.48
C ILE A 67 2.04 9.69 13.94
N ASN A 68 1.35 9.98 12.84
CA ASN A 68 1.16 11.32 12.32
C ASN A 68 -0.27 11.80 12.54
N LEU A 69 -0.45 12.83 13.35
CA LEU A 69 -1.71 13.57 13.51
C LEU A 69 -1.64 14.98 12.90
N GLY A 70 -0.45 15.40 12.45
CA GLY A 70 -0.18 16.75 11.95
C GLY A 70 -0.03 16.81 10.43
N GLU A 71 0.75 17.79 9.97
CA GLU A 71 1.01 18.04 8.55
C GLU A 71 2.48 17.71 8.23
N ILE A 72 2.69 16.79 7.30
CA ILE A 72 3.99 16.47 6.73
C ILE A 72 3.97 16.91 5.26
N ASP A 73 4.71 17.96 4.93
CA ASP A 73 4.87 18.48 3.58
C ASP A 73 6.31 18.25 3.11
N ILE A 74 6.45 17.39 2.11
CA ILE A 74 7.73 17.03 1.51
C ILE A 74 7.91 17.81 0.23
N SER A 75 9.09 18.39 0.06
CA SER A 75 9.47 19.10 -1.16
C SER A 75 9.33 18.18 -2.38
N ASP A 76 9.00 18.77 -3.54
CA ASP A 76 8.79 18.03 -4.79
C ASP A 76 9.90 17.00 -5.05
N SER A 77 9.50 15.80 -5.47
CA SER A 77 10.38 14.65 -5.74
C SER A 77 11.12 14.08 -4.52
N GLY A 78 10.81 14.56 -3.31
CA GLY A 78 11.31 14.02 -2.05
C GLY A 78 10.58 12.76 -1.59
N TYR A 79 10.81 12.36 -0.33
CA TYR A 79 10.10 11.22 0.25
C TYR A 79 9.65 11.43 1.71
N ALA A 80 8.60 10.72 2.11
CA ALA A 80 8.25 10.48 3.50
C ALA A 80 8.21 8.97 3.74
N THR A 81 8.91 8.48 4.78
CA THR A 81 8.89 7.08 5.20
C THR A 81 8.62 7.00 6.68
N LEU A 82 7.52 6.36 7.06
CA LEU A 82 7.17 6.04 8.44
C LEU A 82 7.29 4.51 8.61
N LEU A 83 8.17 4.07 9.51
CA LEU A 83 8.52 2.65 9.67
C LEU A 83 8.45 2.21 11.14
N ALA A 84 7.57 1.26 11.46
CA ALA A 84 7.44 0.69 12.80
C ALA A 84 6.76 -0.70 12.74
N ASN A 85 6.37 -1.27 13.88
CA ASN A 85 5.38 -2.35 13.88
C ASN A 85 3.97 -1.80 13.62
N THR A 86 3.69 -0.62 14.18
CA THR A 86 2.42 0.09 14.00
C THR A 86 2.69 1.48 13.45
N VAL A 87 2.13 1.78 12.28
CA VAL A 87 2.20 3.09 11.65
C VAL A 87 0.77 3.60 11.45
N SER A 88 0.48 4.82 11.90
CA SER A 88 -0.82 5.45 11.71
C SER A 88 -0.66 6.86 11.14
N ASN A 89 -1.35 7.13 10.03
CA ASN A 89 -1.56 8.47 9.52
C ASN A 89 -3.02 8.91 9.75
N GLU A 90 -3.23 9.83 10.68
CA GLU A 90 -4.53 10.50 10.92
C GLU A 90 -4.48 11.98 10.50
N GLY A 91 -3.28 12.49 10.19
CA GLY A 91 -3.04 13.82 9.66
C GLY A 91 -2.97 13.86 8.13
N THR A 92 -2.10 14.70 7.60
CA THR A 92 -1.84 14.80 6.15
C THR A 92 -0.36 14.57 5.84
N ILE A 93 -0.09 13.81 4.79
CA ILE A 93 1.24 13.66 4.20
C ILE A 93 1.16 14.06 2.73
N LYS A 94 2.07 14.94 2.28
CA LYS A 94 2.15 15.39 0.89
C LYS A 94 3.58 15.23 0.35
N ALA A 95 3.73 14.64 -0.82
CA ALA A 95 5.01 14.47 -1.52
C ALA A 95 4.80 14.45 -3.05
N VAL A 96 4.53 15.60 -3.65
CA VAL A 96 4.29 15.74 -5.10
C VAL A 96 5.51 15.26 -5.89
N ARG A 97 5.30 14.41 -6.90
CA ARG A 97 6.33 13.73 -7.70
C ARG A 97 7.31 12.88 -6.89
N GLY A 98 7.02 12.69 -5.60
CA GLY A 98 7.84 12.01 -4.63
C GLY A 98 7.26 10.65 -4.24
N SER A 99 7.66 10.15 -3.08
CA SER A 99 7.12 8.90 -2.55
C SER A 99 6.70 8.99 -1.09
N VAL A 100 5.55 8.42 -0.74
CA VAL A 100 5.15 8.18 0.65
C VAL A 100 5.15 6.69 0.93
N ARG A 101 5.77 6.27 2.03
CA ARG A 101 5.86 4.86 2.44
C ARG A 101 5.47 4.72 3.91
N LEU A 102 4.41 3.95 4.20
CA LEU A 102 4.02 3.56 5.55
C LEU A 102 4.26 2.05 5.69
N ILE A 103 5.14 1.66 6.62
CA ILE A 103 5.66 0.28 6.65
C ILE A 103 5.54 -0.31 8.05
N GLY A 104 4.88 -1.47 8.11
CA GLY A 104 4.79 -2.36 9.27
C GLY A 104 5.75 -3.54 9.14
N ALA A 105 6.92 -3.49 9.78
CA ALA A 105 7.95 -4.53 9.65
C ALA A 105 8.95 -4.55 10.81
N ASP A 106 9.74 -5.62 10.95
CA ASP A 106 10.81 -5.77 11.94
C ASP A 106 12.19 -5.32 11.40
N GLU A 107 12.44 -5.58 10.11
CA GLU A 107 13.68 -5.26 9.40
C GLU A 107 13.40 -4.79 7.98
N VAL A 108 14.00 -3.66 7.60
CA VAL A 108 13.86 -3.03 6.28
C VAL A 108 15.22 -2.52 5.81
N SER A 109 15.57 -2.82 4.57
CA SER A 109 16.71 -2.21 3.89
C SER A 109 16.25 -1.12 2.92
N ILE A 110 16.93 0.02 2.96
CA ILE A 110 16.64 1.16 2.08
C ILE A 110 17.88 1.44 1.22
N ASN A 111 17.69 1.51 -0.09
CA ASN A 111 18.71 1.99 -1.00
C ASN A 111 18.45 3.46 -1.34
N LEU A 112 19.46 4.31 -1.19
CA LEU A 112 19.38 5.74 -1.44
C LEU A 112 20.29 6.15 -2.59
N ASN A 113 19.78 7.02 -3.46
CA ASN A 113 20.59 7.76 -4.41
C ASN A 113 20.44 9.26 -4.13
N GLY A 114 21.43 9.81 -3.41
CA GLY A 114 21.40 11.19 -2.94
C GLY A 114 20.24 11.45 -1.98
N ASN A 115 19.22 12.15 -2.47
CA ASN A 115 18.03 12.54 -1.70
C ASN A 115 16.78 11.70 -2.00
N SER A 116 16.89 10.66 -2.83
CA SER A 116 15.77 9.83 -3.24
C SER A 116 15.97 8.38 -2.81
N ILE A 117 14.89 7.73 -2.39
CA ILE A 117 14.85 6.29 -2.19
C ILE A 117 14.77 5.63 -3.58
N VAL A 118 15.76 4.80 -3.90
CA VAL A 118 15.79 3.99 -5.11
C VAL A 118 14.96 2.73 -4.91
N ASP A 119 15.20 2.06 -3.79
CA ASP A 119 14.62 0.77 -3.47
C ASP A 119 14.39 0.64 -1.96
N LEU A 120 13.38 -0.14 -1.59
CA LEU A 120 13.07 -0.47 -0.22
C LEU A 120 12.63 -1.94 -0.17
N THR A 121 13.35 -2.74 0.60
CA THR A 121 13.10 -4.17 0.76
C THR A 121 12.71 -4.45 2.19
N VAL A 122 11.56 -5.10 2.41
CA VAL A 122 11.18 -5.57 3.73
C VAL A 122 11.80 -6.95 3.97
N ASN A 123 12.83 -7.02 4.79
CA ASN A 123 13.61 -8.25 5.01
C ASN A 123 12.99 -9.18 6.03
N LYS A 124 12.22 -8.63 6.99
CA LYS A 124 11.60 -9.42 8.05
C LYS A 124 10.26 -8.83 8.47
N GLY A 125 9.23 -9.65 8.35
CA GLY A 125 7.90 -9.35 8.86
C GLY A 125 7.80 -9.33 10.38
N VAL A 126 6.69 -8.80 10.89
CA VAL A 126 6.42 -8.73 12.34
C VAL A 126 4.99 -9.09 12.68
N LEU A 127 4.81 -9.76 13.81
CA LEU A 127 3.53 -10.26 14.29
C LEU A 127 2.60 -9.08 14.57
N ASP A 128 1.35 -9.19 14.11
CA ASP A 128 0.31 -8.19 14.30
C ASP A 128 0.75 -6.78 13.84
N SER A 129 1.49 -6.73 12.72
CA SER A 129 1.85 -5.44 12.11
C SER A 129 0.60 -4.72 11.64
N LEU A 130 0.62 -3.39 11.78
CA LEU A 130 -0.51 -2.56 11.43
C LEU A 130 -0.04 -1.29 10.73
N VAL A 131 -0.56 -1.06 9.53
CA VAL A 131 -0.42 0.20 8.81
C VAL A 131 -1.82 0.75 8.57
N GLU A 132 -2.10 1.94 9.10
CA GLU A 132 -3.39 2.59 8.93
C GLU A 132 -3.27 3.98 8.30
N ASN A 133 -4.15 4.28 7.35
CA ASN A 133 -4.42 5.63 6.88
C ASN A 133 -5.88 6.01 7.16
N LYS A 134 -6.07 6.91 8.11
CA LYS A 134 -7.36 7.53 8.47
C LYS A 134 -7.43 8.99 8.01
N GLY A 135 -6.28 9.59 7.75
CA GLY A 135 -6.12 10.95 7.25
C GLY A 135 -6.02 11.00 5.73
N ALA A 136 -5.07 11.78 5.22
CA ALA A 136 -4.86 11.92 3.79
C ALA A 136 -3.38 11.78 3.40
N ILE A 137 -3.14 11.15 2.25
CA ILE A 137 -1.82 11.01 1.64
C ILE A 137 -1.92 11.45 0.18
N TYR A 138 -1.08 12.43 -0.21
CA TYR A 138 -1.05 13.00 -1.55
C TYR A 138 0.34 12.90 -2.17
N ALA A 139 0.45 12.31 -3.36
CA ALA A 139 1.70 12.18 -4.10
C ALA A 139 1.46 12.18 -5.62
N ASP A 140 0.73 13.18 -6.15
CA ASP A 140 0.51 13.33 -7.60
C ASP A 140 1.83 13.32 -8.38
N GLY A 141 1.89 12.55 -9.47
CA GLY A 141 3.10 12.26 -10.25
C GLY A 141 4.12 11.39 -9.52
N GLY A 142 3.72 10.80 -8.40
CA GLY A 142 4.58 10.07 -7.46
C GLY A 142 3.99 8.72 -7.07
N LYS A 143 4.45 8.18 -5.94
CA LYS A 143 4.11 6.83 -5.48
C LYS A 143 3.70 6.78 -4.02
N ILE A 144 2.71 5.97 -3.69
CA ILE A 144 2.27 5.73 -2.31
C ILE A 144 2.31 4.22 -2.03
N TYR A 145 2.98 3.83 -0.95
CA TYR A 145 3.09 2.45 -0.49
C TYR A 145 2.62 2.35 0.96
N LEU A 146 1.61 1.52 1.21
CA LEU A 146 1.23 1.09 2.55
C LEU A 146 1.45 -0.42 2.60
N THR A 147 2.44 -0.87 3.38
CA THR A 147 2.78 -2.28 3.38
C THR A 147 3.05 -2.82 4.77
N THR A 148 2.55 -4.02 5.02
CA THR A 148 2.99 -4.86 6.12
C THR A 148 3.64 -6.10 5.55
N ASN A 149 4.67 -6.62 6.20
CA ASN A 149 5.24 -7.91 5.81
C ASN A 149 4.89 -8.98 6.85
N ALA A 150 4.23 -10.05 6.42
CA ALA A 150 4.02 -11.27 7.17
C ALA A 150 4.54 -12.43 6.31
N VAL A 151 5.76 -12.89 6.60
CA VAL A 151 6.47 -13.92 5.81
C VAL A 151 6.03 -15.35 6.21
N ASP A 152 5.31 -15.50 7.33
CA ASP A 152 4.84 -16.79 7.86
C ASP A 152 3.34 -16.69 8.20
N GLU A 153 2.58 -17.77 8.05
CA GLU A 153 1.13 -17.85 8.40
C GLU A 153 0.79 -17.43 9.84
N LEU A 154 1.77 -17.46 10.74
CA LEU A 154 1.61 -17.01 12.12
C LEU A 154 1.59 -15.49 12.24
N LEU A 155 2.25 -14.80 11.32
CA LEU A 155 2.30 -13.34 11.27
C LEU A 155 1.05 -12.85 10.54
N LYS A 156 0.31 -11.93 11.16
CA LYS A 156 -0.85 -11.29 10.55
C LYS A 156 -0.56 -9.81 10.41
N GLY A 157 -0.25 -9.37 9.20
CA GLY A 157 -0.18 -7.95 8.88
C GLY A 157 -1.57 -7.41 8.56
N VAL A 158 -1.84 -6.15 8.88
CA VAL A 158 -3.05 -5.46 8.45
C VAL A 158 -2.66 -4.13 7.81
N VAL A 159 -3.12 -3.93 6.58
CA VAL A 159 -3.14 -2.62 5.93
C VAL A 159 -4.58 -2.14 5.91
N ASN A 160 -4.87 -1.02 6.59
CA ASN A 160 -6.21 -0.46 6.71
C ASN A 160 -6.26 0.97 6.15
N ASN A 161 -7.03 1.17 5.07
CA ASN A 161 -7.34 2.50 4.58
C ASN A 161 -8.80 2.85 4.84
N GLU A 162 -9.01 3.92 5.61
CA GLU A 162 -10.31 4.56 5.82
C GLU A 162 -10.33 6.01 5.27
N GLY A 163 -9.14 6.56 5.03
CA GLY A 163 -8.92 7.93 4.59
C GLY A 163 -8.80 8.09 3.07
N ILE A 164 -8.02 9.09 2.67
CA ILE A 164 -7.77 9.46 1.28
C ILE A 164 -6.33 9.09 0.91
N ILE A 165 -6.18 8.43 -0.24
CA ILE A 165 -4.90 8.19 -0.90
C ILE A 165 -5.02 8.71 -2.33
N GLU A 166 -4.13 9.59 -2.73
CA GLU A 166 -4.16 10.21 -4.06
C GLU A 166 -2.75 10.35 -4.65
N ALA A 167 -2.50 9.65 -5.74
CA ALA A 167 -1.30 9.77 -6.56
C ALA A 167 -1.74 9.77 -8.03
N ASN A 168 -2.38 10.85 -8.49
CA ASN A 168 -2.77 10.95 -9.90
C ASN A 168 -1.53 11.06 -10.79
N SER A 169 -1.65 10.64 -12.05
CA SER A 169 -0.59 10.93 -13.03
C SER A 169 -0.45 12.45 -13.25
N LEU A 170 0.79 12.93 -13.39
CA LEU A 170 1.10 14.35 -13.51
C LEU A 170 2.29 14.56 -14.46
N ASP A 171 2.13 15.46 -15.44
CA ASP A 171 3.15 15.83 -16.42
C ASP A 171 3.79 14.62 -17.15
N GLY A 172 2.99 13.61 -17.48
CA GLY A 172 3.45 12.38 -18.14
C GLY A 172 4.18 11.40 -17.23
N VAL A 173 4.21 11.64 -15.91
CA VAL A 173 4.65 10.65 -14.92
C VAL A 173 3.41 9.94 -14.36
N THR A 174 3.37 8.63 -14.55
CA THR A 174 2.29 7.78 -14.07
C THR A 174 2.31 7.70 -12.54
N GLY A 175 1.15 7.97 -11.94
CA GLY A 175 0.98 7.80 -10.49
C GLY A 175 0.79 6.33 -10.09
N PHE A 176 1.22 5.98 -8.88
CA PHE A 176 1.21 4.61 -8.41
C PHE A 176 0.80 4.52 -6.94
N VAL A 177 -0.11 3.60 -6.62
CA VAL A 177 -0.55 3.30 -5.26
C VAL A 177 -0.53 1.80 -5.05
N GLU A 178 0.08 1.36 -3.96
CA GLU A 178 0.07 -0.05 -3.52
C GLU A 178 -0.27 -0.12 -2.03
N LEU A 179 -1.33 -0.86 -1.73
CA LEU A 179 -1.72 -1.26 -0.38
C LEU A 179 -1.54 -2.76 -0.29
N PHE A 180 -0.44 -3.21 0.31
CA PHE A 180 -0.10 -4.62 0.32
C PHE A 180 0.15 -5.17 1.72
N ALA A 181 -0.77 -6.01 2.19
CA ALA A 181 -0.64 -6.76 3.43
C ALA A 181 -0.12 -8.18 3.16
N HIS A 182 1.19 -8.35 2.91
CA HIS A 182 1.80 -9.66 2.62
C HIS A 182 1.34 -10.72 3.63
N GLY A 183 0.69 -11.78 3.18
CA GLY A 183 0.22 -12.88 4.04
C GLY A 183 -0.84 -12.48 5.09
N GLY A 184 -1.31 -11.23 5.06
CA GLY A 184 -2.20 -10.59 6.03
C GLY A 184 -3.52 -10.14 5.43
N GLU A 185 -4.16 -9.13 6.03
CA GLU A 185 -5.46 -8.61 5.61
C GLU A 185 -5.37 -7.17 5.09
N ALA A 186 -5.83 -6.95 3.86
CA ALA A 186 -6.05 -5.62 3.30
C ALA A 186 -7.51 -5.18 3.53
N LYS A 187 -7.70 -4.08 4.26
CA LYS A 187 -9.00 -3.46 4.55
C LYS A 187 -9.14 -2.17 3.76
N ILE A 188 -9.99 -2.21 2.73
CA ILE A 188 -10.09 -1.16 1.74
C ILE A 188 -11.41 -0.41 1.91
N SER A 189 -11.32 0.79 2.47
CA SER A 189 -12.42 1.76 2.60
C SER A 189 -11.95 3.14 2.11
N GLY A 190 -12.78 4.18 2.25
CA GLY A 190 -12.37 5.55 1.94
C GLY A 190 -12.24 5.82 0.44
N ALA A 191 -11.20 6.54 0.02
CA ALA A 191 -10.96 6.86 -1.39
C ALA A 191 -9.50 6.66 -1.80
N ILE A 192 -9.29 5.99 -2.92
CA ILE A 192 -7.97 5.75 -3.52
C ILE A 192 -8.01 6.21 -4.97
N ARG A 193 -7.12 7.13 -5.34
CA ARG A 193 -7.06 7.69 -6.69
C ARG A 193 -5.65 7.63 -7.25
N ALA A 194 -5.53 7.08 -8.45
CA ALA A 194 -4.35 7.18 -9.30
C ALA A 194 -4.80 7.32 -10.75
N LYS A 195 -5.42 8.46 -11.09
CA LYS A 195 -5.96 8.69 -12.43
C LYS A 195 -4.89 8.51 -13.50
N GLU A 196 -5.24 7.75 -14.54
CA GLU A 196 -4.32 7.33 -15.62
C GLU A 196 -3.11 6.51 -15.15
N GLY A 197 -3.09 6.13 -13.86
CA GLY A 197 -2.05 5.35 -13.23
C GLY A 197 -2.58 4.07 -12.61
N PHE A 198 -1.86 3.55 -11.63
CA PHE A 198 -2.07 2.21 -11.11
C PHE A 198 -2.42 2.21 -9.63
N VAL A 199 -3.41 1.40 -9.27
CA VAL A 199 -3.76 1.09 -7.88
C VAL A 199 -3.68 -0.42 -7.71
N GLU A 200 -3.02 -0.86 -6.65
CA GLU A 200 -3.03 -2.23 -6.19
C GLU A 200 -3.54 -2.33 -4.75
N THR A 201 -4.40 -3.32 -4.52
CA THR A 201 -4.92 -3.66 -3.20
C THR A 201 -4.82 -5.16 -3.00
N SER A 202 -3.82 -5.59 -2.22
CA SER A 202 -3.39 -6.98 -2.15
C SER A 202 -3.18 -7.45 -0.73
N GLY A 203 -3.28 -8.74 -0.52
CA GLY A 203 -3.05 -9.42 0.74
C GLY A 203 -3.83 -10.72 0.81
N LYS A 204 -3.40 -11.65 1.68
CA LYS A 204 -4.03 -12.97 1.81
C LYS A 204 -5.55 -12.90 1.97
N ASP A 205 -5.99 -12.06 2.89
CA ASP A 205 -7.40 -11.73 3.08
C ASP A 205 -7.68 -10.32 2.51
N PHE A 206 -8.78 -10.18 1.79
CA PHE A 206 -9.22 -8.90 1.23
C PHE A 206 -10.62 -8.55 1.73
N THR A 207 -10.72 -7.44 2.44
CA THR A 207 -11.97 -6.92 2.97
C THR A 207 -12.26 -5.57 2.31
N PHE A 208 -13.33 -5.52 1.53
CA PHE A 208 -13.78 -4.31 0.84
C PHE A 208 -14.97 -3.66 1.57
N ASN A 209 -14.90 -2.36 1.86
CA ASN A 209 -15.94 -1.61 2.54
C ASN A 209 -16.26 -0.30 1.78
N ASP A 210 -16.94 -0.44 0.63
CA ASP A 210 -17.47 0.67 -0.17
C ASP A 210 -16.43 1.75 -0.54
N ALA A 211 -15.17 1.36 -0.73
CA ALA A 211 -14.13 2.29 -1.13
C ALA A 211 -14.39 2.86 -2.53
N LYS A 212 -13.98 4.10 -2.75
CA LYS A 212 -14.01 4.73 -4.07
C LYS A 212 -12.65 4.62 -4.73
N ILE A 213 -12.56 3.82 -5.78
CA ILE A 213 -11.34 3.62 -6.57
C ILE A 213 -11.48 4.34 -7.91
N GLU A 214 -10.49 5.17 -8.25
CA GLU A 214 -10.39 5.83 -9.57
C GLU A 214 -8.93 5.70 -10.07
N ALA A 215 -8.67 4.78 -10.99
CA ALA A 215 -7.35 4.50 -11.53
C ALA A 215 -7.38 4.31 -13.05
N GLY A 216 -6.21 4.34 -13.70
CA GLY A 216 -6.06 3.81 -15.06
C GLY A 216 -6.18 2.28 -15.08
N GLU A 217 -5.64 1.63 -14.07
CA GLU A 217 -5.76 0.20 -13.80
C GLU A 217 -5.85 -0.03 -12.29
N TRP A 218 -6.76 -0.93 -11.88
CA TRP A 218 -6.88 -1.40 -10.51
C TRP A 218 -6.64 -2.90 -10.45
N LEU A 219 -5.58 -3.30 -9.77
CA LEU A 219 -5.25 -4.69 -9.42
C LEU A 219 -5.81 -5.04 -8.04
N ILE A 220 -6.53 -6.14 -7.97
CA ILE A 220 -6.98 -6.80 -6.73
C ILE A 220 -6.34 -8.18 -6.70
N ASP A 221 -5.47 -8.44 -5.73
CA ASP A 221 -4.71 -9.69 -5.65
C ASP A 221 -4.75 -10.34 -4.25
N PRO A 222 -5.83 -11.07 -3.91
CA PRO A 222 -5.91 -11.91 -2.71
C PRO A 222 -5.90 -13.40 -3.02
N VAL A 223 -5.75 -14.26 -2.00
CA VAL A 223 -5.89 -15.73 -2.19
C VAL A 223 -7.29 -16.11 -2.67
N ASN A 224 -8.33 -15.45 -2.18
CA ASN A 224 -9.69 -15.64 -2.67
C ASN A 224 -10.43 -14.30 -2.65
N VAL A 225 -11.40 -14.16 -3.55
CA VAL A 225 -12.24 -12.97 -3.58
C VAL A 225 -13.69 -13.31 -3.89
N THR A 226 -14.60 -12.69 -3.14
CA THR A 226 -16.03 -12.68 -3.44
C THR A 226 -16.42 -11.30 -3.92
N ILE A 227 -16.92 -11.21 -5.14
CA ILE A 227 -17.52 -10.01 -5.70
C ILE A 227 -18.99 -9.99 -5.28
N ASP A 228 -19.25 -9.30 -4.17
CA ASP A 228 -20.58 -8.98 -3.67
C ASP A 228 -21.08 -7.64 -4.23
N ASP A 229 -22.23 -7.16 -3.76
CA ASP A 229 -22.87 -5.94 -4.27
C ASP A 229 -21.98 -4.70 -4.14
N GLY A 230 -21.22 -4.61 -3.03
CA GLY A 230 -20.34 -3.48 -2.74
C GLY A 230 -19.13 -3.48 -3.67
N LEU A 231 -18.44 -4.62 -3.77
CA LEU A 231 -17.28 -4.74 -4.65
C LEU A 231 -17.68 -4.65 -6.14
N ALA A 232 -18.81 -5.24 -6.55
CA ALA A 232 -19.33 -5.12 -7.91
C ALA A 232 -19.56 -3.65 -8.28
N THR A 233 -20.23 -2.88 -7.41
CA THR A 233 -20.47 -1.44 -7.62
C THR A 233 -19.15 -0.67 -7.80
N ALA A 234 -18.12 -1.00 -7.03
CA ALA A 234 -16.80 -0.37 -7.15
C ALA A 234 -16.10 -0.73 -8.47
N ILE A 235 -16.16 -2.00 -8.87
CA ILE A 235 -15.64 -2.48 -10.16
C ILE A 235 -16.34 -1.78 -11.32
N GLU A 236 -17.67 -1.68 -11.32
CA GLU A 236 -18.43 -0.97 -12.36
C GLU A 236 -18.01 0.50 -12.49
N ASN A 237 -17.84 1.19 -11.36
CA ASN A 237 -17.38 2.57 -11.34
C ASN A 237 -15.96 2.71 -11.89
N GLN A 238 -15.03 1.85 -11.46
CA GLN A 238 -13.65 1.83 -11.96
C GLN A 238 -13.60 1.51 -13.45
N LEU A 239 -14.39 0.52 -13.92
CA LEU A 239 -14.54 0.20 -15.35
C LEU A 239 -15.09 1.38 -16.15
N GLY A 240 -15.75 2.36 -15.54
CA GLY A 240 -16.10 3.62 -16.19
C GLY A 240 -14.90 4.49 -16.60
N SER A 241 -13.75 4.35 -15.93
CA SER A 241 -12.57 5.22 -16.10
C SER A 241 -11.24 4.50 -16.37
N GLY A 242 -11.12 3.22 -16.05
CA GLY A 242 -9.91 2.41 -16.26
C GLY A 242 -10.20 0.92 -16.25
N ASP A 243 -9.15 0.13 -16.37
CA ASP A 243 -9.24 -1.33 -16.36
C ASP A 243 -9.29 -1.87 -14.92
N VAL A 244 -9.80 -3.10 -14.77
CA VAL A 244 -9.81 -3.87 -13.52
C VAL A 244 -9.22 -5.24 -13.79
N THR A 245 -8.23 -5.59 -12.99
CA THR A 245 -7.60 -6.91 -12.96
C THR A 245 -7.82 -7.51 -11.57
N ILE A 246 -8.42 -8.70 -11.53
CA ILE A 246 -8.53 -9.50 -10.32
C ILE A 246 -7.71 -10.75 -10.56
N GLU A 247 -6.64 -10.89 -9.81
CA GLU A 247 -5.80 -12.08 -9.81
C GLU A 247 -5.92 -12.74 -8.43
N THR A 248 -5.81 -14.07 -8.38
CA THR A 248 -5.72 -14.77 -7.11
C THR A 248 -4.55 -15.72 -7.17
N ASP A 249 -3.76 -15.79 -6.11
CA ASP A 249 -2.60 -16.67 -6.02
C ASP A 249 -2.85 -17.92 -5.15
N GLN A 250 -2.04 -18.97 -5.37
CA GLN A 250 -1.92 -20.17 -4.55
C GLN A 250 -0.46 -20.40 -4.16
N SER A 251 0.16 -19.43 -3.48
CA SER A 251 1.44 -19.57 -2.77
C SER A 251 2.43 -20.61 -3.29
N ASP A 252 3.49 -20.15 -3.95
CA ASP A 252 4.76 -20.87 -3.87
C ASP A 252 5.83 -20.03 -3.15
N TYR A 253 6.49 -20.68 -2.20
CA TYR A 253 7.39 -20.09 -1.19
C TYR A 253 8.74 -19.62 -1.77
N SER A 254 8.85 -19.39 -3.08
CA SER A 254 10.16 -19.30 -3.73
C SER A 254 10.38 -18.20 -4.75
N ASP A 255 9.42 -17.32 -5.01
CA ASP A 255 9.62 -16.25 -5.99
C ASP A 255 9.62 -14.85 -5.38
N VAL A 256 10.49 -14.01 -5.93
CA VAL A 256 10.69 -12.60 -5.59
C VAL A 256 9.75 -11.76 -6.47
N ASP A 257 8.47 -12.16 -6.50
CA ASP A 257 7.41 -11.26 -6.92
C ASP A 257 6.87 -10.55 -5.68
N THR A 258 6.49 -9.30 -5.85
CA THR A 258 5.90 -8.47 -4.79
C THR A 258 4.44 -8.89 -4.50
N SER A 259 4.05 -10.12 -4.80
CA SER A 259 2.74 -10.74 -4.60
C SER A 259 2.82 -12.15 -3.97
N ASN A 260 4.02 -12.68 -3.65
CA ASN A 260 4.21 -14.11 -3.42
C ASN A 260 4.40 -14.54 -1.95
N ASN A 261 3.55 -14.08 -1.01
CA ASN A 261 3.55 -14.58 0.37
C ASN A 261 2.14 -14.96 0.88
N GLU A 262 1.23 -15.25 -0.02
CA GLU A 262 -0.19 -15.45 0.20
C GLU A 262 -0.54 -16.95 0.30
N SER A 263 -0.26 -17.61 1.43
CA SER A 263 -0.59 -19.04 1.58
C SER A 263 -2.08 -19.31 1.84
N GLY A 264 -2.71 -20.16 1.02
CA GLY A 264 -4.09 -20.63 1.25
C GLY A 264 -4.62 -21.57 0.16
N SER A 265 -5.74 -22.24 0.46
CA SER A 265 -6.05 -23.56 -0.10
C SER A 265 -6.77 -23.60 -1.45
N GLU A 266 -7.28 -22.48 -1.95
CA GLU A 266 -8.27 -22.52 -3.04
C GLU A 266 -7.94 -21.62 -4.24
N GLY A 267 -7.61 -20.32 -4.09
CA GLY A 267 -7.27 -19.52 -5.27
C GLY A 267 -8.48 -19.21 -6.16
N ASN A 268 -9.64 -18.93 -5.54
CA ASN A 268 -10.94 -18.87 -6.23
C ASN A 268 -11.49 -17.44 -6.34
N ILE A 269 -12.19 -17.17 -7.45
CA ILE A 269 -12.99 -15.95 -7.68
C ILE A 269 -14.48 -16.32 -7.68
N TYR A 270 -15.29 -15.65 -6.85
CA TYR A 270 -16.74 -15.80 -6.82
C TYR A 270 -17.45 -14.53 -7.28
N VAL A 271 -18.09 -14.55 -8.45
CA VAL A 271 -18.90 -13.44 -8.97
C VAL A 271 -20.35 -13.63 -8.52
N ASN A 272 -20.73 -13.01 -7.40
CA ASN A 272 -22.04 -13.20 -6.76
C ASN A 272 -23.03 -12.07 -7.01
N SER A 273 -22.57 -10.96 -7.59
CA SER A 273 -23.39 -9.79 -7.93
C SER A 273 -23.17 -9.38 -9.38
N ASP A 274 -24.19 -8.74 -9.97
CA ASP A 274 -24.14 -8.30 -11.37
C ASP A 274 -23.02 -7.26 -11.56
N ILE A 275 -22.28 -7.37 -12.67
CA ILE A 275 -21.27 -6.39 -13.08
C ILE A 275 -21.62 -5.93 -14.49
N THR A 276 -21.92 -4.64 -14.64
CA THR A 276 -22.34 -4.03 -15.90
C THR A 276 -21.52 -2.79 -16.20
N TRP A 277 -21.02 -2.67 -17.44
CA TRP A 277 -20.28 -1.48 -17.85
C TRP A 277 -20.47 -1.15 -19.33
N THR A 278 -20.21 0.10 -19.68
CA THR A 278 -20.48 0.66 -21.02
C THR A 278 -19.26 1.29 -21.69
N SER A 279 -18.11 1.24 -21.03
CA SER A 279 -16.82 1.66 -21.60
C SER A 279 -16.17 0.51 -22.40
N GLY A 280 -15.09 0.83 -23.11
CA GLY A 280 -14.24 -0.17 -23.78
C GLY A 280 -13.20 -0.83 -22.88
N ASN A 281 -13.27 -0.60 -21.57
CA ASN A 281 -12.28 -1.06 -20.60
C ASN A 281 -12.41 -2.57 -20.35
N ILE A 282 -11.34 -3.12 -19.76
CA ILE A 282 -11.14 -4.54 -19.55
C ILE A 282 -11.47 -4.91 -18.11
N LEU A 283 -12.26 -5.97 -17.97
CA LEU A 283 -12.32 -6.75 -16.74
C LEU A 283 -11.56 -8.07 -16.97
N LEU A 284 -10.46 -8.27 -16.23
CA LEU A 284 -9.74 -9.53 -16.18
C LEU A 284 -10.03 -10.24 -14.86
N LEU A 285 -10.46 -11.50 -14.95
CA LEU A 285 -10.57 -12.41 -13.81
C LEU A 285 -9.58 -13.56 -14.03
N GLY A 286 -8.49 -13.57 -13.27
CA GLY A 286 -7.42 -14.57 -13.29
C GLY A 286 -7.44 -15.38 -12.00
N ALA A 287 -8.19 -16.47 -11.95
CA ALA A 287 -8.18 -17.36 -10.80
C ALA A 287 -7.03 -18.37 -10.90
N HIS A 288 -6.33 -18.58 -9.80
CA HIS A 288 -5.39 -19.69 -9.70
C HIS A 288 -6.13 -21.02 -9.90
N ASN A 289 -7.31 -21.18 -9.32
CA ASN A 289 -8.13 -22.39 -9.47
C ASN A 289 -9.42 -22.12 -10.25
N ASP A 290 -10.52 -21.78 -9.58
CA ASP A 290 -11.84 -21.70 -10.23
C ASP A 290 -12.41 -20.28 -10.24
N ILE A 291 -13.18 -19.97 -11.30
CA ILE A 291 -14.05 -18.80 -11.37
C ILE A 291 -15.51 -19.27 -11.31
N PHE A 292 -16.21 -18.91 -10.24
CA PHE A 292 -17.63 -19.19 -10.06
C PHE A 292 -18.48 -17.98 -10.45
N ILE A 293 -19.14 -18.04 -11.61
CA ILE A 293 -20.02 -16.97 -12.09
C ILE A 293 -21.46 -17.29 -11.70
N ASN A 294 -21.95 -16.65 -10.64
CA ASN A 294 -23.30 -16.82 -10.09
C ASN A 294 -24.25 -15.65 -10.43
N ALA A 295 -23.71 -14.58 -11.02
CA ALA A 295 -24.43 -13.38 -11.43
C ALA A 295 -24.02 -12.91 -12.85
N THR A 296 -24.70 -11.91 -13.38
CA THR A 296 -24.52 -11.42 -14.75
C THR A 296 -23.21 -10.62 -14.88
N ILE A 297 -22.49 -10.82 -15.99
CA ILE A 297 -21.39 -9.94 -16.40
C ILE A 297 -21.73 -9.39 -17.79
N ASP A 298 -21.98 -8.09 -17.92
CA ASP A 298 -22.42 -7.45 -19.17
C ASP A 298 -21.66 -6.16 -19.49
N GLY A 299 -20.70 -6.26 -20.41
CA GLY A 299 -19.99 -5.13 -21.02
C GLY A 299 -20.47 -4.80 -22.46
N SER A 300 -21.60 -5.37 -22.90
CA SER A 300 -21.97 -5.40 -24.33
C SER A 300 -22.24 -4.03 -24.96
N ALA A 301 -22.51 -3.00 -24.14
CA ALA A 301 -22.78 -1.65 -24.59
C ALA A 301 -21.51 -0.86 -25.01
N GLY A 302 -20.32 -1.30 -24.60
CA GLY A 302 -19.08 -0.49 -24.69
C GLY A 302 -17.98 -0.95 -25.64
N ASN A 303 -18.18 -2.04 -26.39
CA ASN A 303 -17.07 -2.84 -26.95
C ASN A 303 -16.08 -3.30 -25.86
N ALA A 304 -16.59 -3.57 -24.66
CA ALA A 304 -15.83 -4.05 -23.53
C ALA A 304 -15.10 -5.37 -23.83
N LYS A 305 -14.10 -5.68 -23.00
CA LYS A 305 -13.45 -6.99 -22.99
C LYS A 305 -13.60 -7.62 -21.61
N LEU A 306 -14.01 -8.89 -21.62
CA LEU A 306 -13.94 -9.76 -20.46
C LEU A 306 -12.88 -10.83 -20.75
N ILE A 307 -11.90 -10.95 -19.85
CA ILE A 307 -10.85 -11.97 -19.92
C ILE A 307 -11.03 -12.88 -18.71
N LEU A 308 -11.11 -14.20 -18.96
CA LEU A 308 -11.22 -15.22 -17.92
C LEU A 308 -10.03 -16.18 -18.03
N GLY A 309 -9.19 -16.21 -17.01
CA GLY A 309 -8.15 -17.21 -16.80
C GLY A 309 -8.48 -18.01 -15.55
N TYR A 310 -8.55 -19.33 -15.65
CA TYR A 310 -8.77 -20.22 -14.51
C TYR A 310 -7.75 -21.35 -14.57
N GLY A 311 -7.49 -22.02 -13.45
CA GLY A 311 -6.44 -23.03 -13.36
C GLY A 311 -5.07 -22.44 -13.70
N GLN A 312 -4.84 -21.17 -13.40
CA GLN A 312 -3.57 -20.49 -13.64
C GLN A 312 -2.55 -20.99 -12.60
N SER A 313 -2.04 -22.21 -12.78
CA SER A 313 -0.83 -22.66 -12.08
C SER A 313 0.38 -22.09 -12.80
N GLU A 314 1.36 -21.56 -12.06
CA GLU A 314 2.68 -21.29 -12.63
C GLU A 314 3.26 -22.61 -13.20
N ALA A 315 3.76 -22.55 -14.44
CA ALA A 315 4.30 -23.70 -15.17
C ALA A 315 5.81 -23.85 -14.98
#